data_AF-A0A6J6UJI8-F1
#
_entry.id   AF-A0A6J6UJI8-F1
#
_cell.length_a   1.000
_cell.length_b   1.000
_cell.length_c   1.000
_cell.angle_alpha   90.00
_cell.angle_beta   90.00
_cell.angle_gamma   90.00
#
_symmetry.space_group_name_H-M   'P 1'
#
loop_
_entity.id
_entity.type
_entity.pdbx_description
1 polymer ?
#
loop_
_entity_poly.entity_id
_entity_poly.type
_entity_poly.pdbx_seq_one_letter_code
_entity_poly.pdbx_strand_id
1 'polypeptide(L)'
;MNLTPARTDLVPKGAVVTGGIVERVVDGDTIHVRVSGDDVTVRLIGIDTPETVKPDSPIECFGPESSDFAKEALTGQSVTLELDASQGNEDRYGRLLAYVWREASDGSLSLFNLDAVAAGYARERQYGSTPYAWKAELDQAGQEAQAAGFGLWGACE
;
A
#
# COMPACT_ATOMS: atom_id res chain seq x y z
N MET A 1 1.04 -16.99 -10.88
CA MET A 1 1.00 -15.62 -11.43
C MET A 1 2.39 -15.04 -11.27
N ASN A 2 3.01 -14.53 -12.34
CA ASN A 2 4.30 -13.85 -12.22
C ASN A 2 4.04 -12.44 -11.69
N LEU A 3 4.32 -12.26 -10.40
CA LEU A 3 4.43 -10.92 -9.81
C LEU A 3 5.43 -10.13 -10.64
N THR A 4 5.05 -8.92 -11.08
CA THR A 4 6.00 -7.96 -11.65
C THR A 4 7.17 -7.85 -10.65
N PRO A 5 8.44 -7.95 -11.10
CA PRO A 5 9.56 -7.89 -10.17
C PRO A 5 9.52 -6.54 -9.44
N ALA A 6 9.52 -6.60 -8.11
CA ALA A 6 9.50 -5.41 -7.28
C ALA A 6 10.68 -4.50 -7.64
N ARG A 7 10.42 -3.19 -7.74
CA ARG A 7 11.45 -2.17 -8.00
C ARG A 7 12.27 -1.97 -6.72
N THR A 8 13.45 -2.57 -6.66
CA THR A 8 14.36 -2.51 -5.49
C THR A 8 15.39 -1.38 -5.55
N ASP A 9 15.34 -0.56 -6.61
CA ASP A 9 16.21 0.62 -6.81
C ASP A 9 15.64 1.88 -6.14
N LEU A 10 14.40 1.81 -5.66
CA LEU A 10 13.74 2.92 -4.99
C LEU A 10 14.21 3.04 -3.54
N VAL A 11 14.31 4.29 -3.06
CA VAL A 11 14.61 4.61 -1.67
C VAL A 11 13.53 5.54 -1.11
N PRO A 12 13.24 5.47 0.20
CA PRO A 12 12.33 6.41 0.86
C PRO A 12 12.73 7.87 0.60
N LYS A 13 11.74 8.71 0.28
CA LYS A 13 11.87 10.15 0.05
C LYS A 13 11.57 10.97 1.31
N GLY A 14 10.80 10.40 2.24
CA GLY A 14 10.38 11.00 3.50
C GLY A 14 11.10 10.47 4.74
N ALA A 15 10.60 10.86 5.91
CA ALA A 15 11.08 10.35 7.19
C ALA A 15 10.64 8.88 7.37
N VAL A 16 11.50 8.05 7.94
CA VAL A 16 11.23 6.61 8.08
C VAL A 16 11.14 6.18 9.55
N VAL A 17 10.26 5.24 9.81
CA VAL A 17 10.16 4.47 11.04
C VAL A 17 10.51 3.02 10.72
N THR A 18 11.60 2.52 11.29
CA THR A 18 12.14 1.18 11.01
C THR A 18 11.76 0.16 12.09
N GLY A 19 11.99 -1.13 11.82
CA GLY A 19 11.75 -2.20 12.79
C GLY A 19 10.27 -2.51 13.00
N GLY A 20 9.43 -2.22 12.01
CA GLY A 20 8.02 -2.61 12.01
C GLY A 20 7.85 -4.06 11.62
N ILE A 21 6.93 -4.77 12.28
CA ILE A 21 6.47 -6.10 11.88
C ILE A 21 4.96 -6.03 11.63
N VAL A 22 4.51 -6.42 10.46
CA VAL A 22 3.07 -6.45 10.15
C VAL A 22 2.43 -7.66 10.86
N GLU A 23 1.56 -7.40 11.82
CA GLU A 23 0.88 -8.48 12.57
C GLU A 23 -0.31 -9.04 11.80
N ARG A 24 -1.05 -8.15 11.12
CA ARG A 24 -2.20 -8.52 10.31
C ARG A 24 -2.56 -7.43 9.30
N VAL A 25 -3.19 -7.86 8.22
CA VAL A 25 -3.82 -7.00 7.22
C VAL A 25 -5.32 -6.92 7.51
N VAL A 26 -5.87 -5.70 7.58
CA VAL A 26 -7.30 -5.42 7.78
C VAL A 26 -8.02 -5.44 6.45
N ASP A 27 -7.49 -4.68 5.50
CA ASP A 27 -7.92 -4.61 4.10
C ASP A 27 -6.70 -4.33 3.22
N GLY A 28 -6.86 -4.35 1.89
CA GLY A 28 -5.76 -4.21 0.93
C GLY A 28 -4.86 -2.97 1.10
N ASP A 29 -5.35 -1.93 1.78
CA ASP A 29 -4.63 -0.69 2.07
C ASP A 29 -4.58 -0.32 3.56
N THR A 30 -4.94 -1.25 4.45
CA THR A 30 -4.95 -1.00 5.90
C THR A 30 -4.32 -2.17 6.66
N ILE A 31 -3.30 -1.90 7.47
CA ILE A 31 -2.52 -2.93 8.19
C ILE A 31 -2.33 -2.58 9.68
N HIS A 32 -2.06 -3.58 10.50
CA HIS A 32 -1.56 -3.41 11.87
C HIS A 32 -0.07 -3.75 11.90
N VAL A 33 0.71 -2.83 12.46
CA VAL A 33 2.17 -2.94 12.54
C VAL A 33 2.58 -2.81 14.00
N ARG A 34 3.32 -3.81 14.48
CA ARG A 34 4.05 -3.69 15.73
C ARG A 34 5.33 -2.91 15.48
N VAL A 35 5.47 -1.75 16.12
CA VAL A 35 6.67 -0.90 16.01
C VAL A 35 7.04 -0.35 17.38
N SER A 36 8.31 -0.50 17.77
CA SER A 36 8.80 -0.09 19.10
C SER A 36 8.02 -0.64 20.31
N GLY A 37 7.29 -1.75 20.13
CA GLY A 37 6.47 -2.37 21.18
C GLY A 37 4.99 -1.98 21.15
N ASP A 38 4.61 -0.98 20.34
CA ASP A 38 3.24 -0.51 20.18
C ASP A 38 2.58 -1.15 18.95
N ASP A 39 1.27 -1.42 19.02
CA ASP A 39 0.45 -1.79 17.86
C ASP A 39 -0.14 -0.52 17.23
N VAL A 40 0.25 -0.25 15.99
CA VAL A 40 -0.16 0.92 15.23
C VAL A 40 -0.97 0.47 14.01
N THR A 41 -2.17 1.03 13.85
CA THR A 41 -2.93 0.88 12.61
C THR A 41 -2.43 1.86 11.56
N VAL A 42 -2.08 1.36 10.39
CA VAL A 42 -1.51 2.14 9.28
C VAL A 42 -2.48 2.12 8.10
N ARG A 43 -2.82 3.30 7.57
CA ARG A 43 -3.49 3.49 6.28
C ARG A 43 -2.43 3.80 5.23
N LEU A 44 -2.36 2.95 4.22
CA LEU A 44 -1.43 3.10 3.11
C LEU A 44 -1.85 4.31 2.27
N ILE A 45 -1.00 5.34 2.20
CA ILE A 45 -1.24 6.56 1.41
C ILE A 45 -0.85 6.38 -0.06
N GLY A 46 -1.42 7.22 -0.92
CA GLY A 46 -1.22 7.17 -2.38
C GLY A 46 -1.99 6.05 -3.08
N ILE A 47 -2.60 5.12 -2.33
CA ILE A 47 -3.34 4.00 -2.91
C ILE A 47 -4.73 3.82 -2.29
N ASP A 48 -5.61 3.17 -3.03
CA ASP A 48 -6.92 2.73 -2.59
C ASP A 48 -7.24 1.35 -3.16
N THR A 49 -7.57 0.41 -2.29
CA THR A 49 -7.99 -0.93 -2.72
C THR A 49 -9.51 -1.04 -2.74
N PRO A 50 -10.11 -1.84 -3.64
CA PRO A 50 -11.54 -2.11 -3.57
C PRO A 50 -11.93 -2.68 -2.19
N GLU A 51 -12.92 -2.07 -1.55
CA GLU A 51 -13.23 -2.29 -0.14
C GLU A 51 -13.90 -3.65 0.13
N THR A 52 -13.49 -4.32 1.21
CA THR A 52 -14.07 -5.61 1.63
C THR A 52 -14.73 -5.59 3.00
N VAL A 53 -14.36 -4.65 3.88
CA VAL A 53 -14.73 -4.70 5.32
C VAL A 53 -15.60 -3.53 5.78
N LYS A 54 -15.97 -2.62 4.88
CA LYS A 54 -16.78 -1.45 5.23
C LYS A 54 -18.20 -1.88 5.66
N PRO A 55 -18.66 -1.52 6.88
CA PRO A 55 -20.02 -1.83 7.32
C PRO A 55 -21.08 -1.26 6.37
N ASP A 56 -22.16 -2.02 6.19
CA ASP A 56 -23.33 -1.64 5.39
C ASP A 56 -23.01 -1.29 3.92
N SER A 57 -21.89 -1.77 3.38
CA SER A 57 -21.48 -1.62 1.98
C SER A 57 -21.28 -2.99 1.32
N PRO A 58 -21.60 -3.17 0.03
CA PRO A 58 -21.28 -4.40 -0.67
C PRO A 58 -19.76 -4.55 -0.80
N ILE A 59 -19.28 -5.79 -0.87
CA ILE A 59 -17.89 -6.09 -1.27
C ILE A 59 -17.70 -5.54 -2.69
N GLU A 60 -16.66 -4.73 -2.88
CA GLU A 60 -16.35 -4.16 -4.18
C GLU A 60 -15.69 -5.22 -5.09
N CYS A 61 -15.89 -5.06 -6.41
CA CYS A 61 -15.26 -5.95 -7.39
C CYS A 61 -13.73 -5.93 -7.20
N PHE A 62 -13.13 -7.12 -7.18
CA PHE A 62 -11.69 -7.33 -6.94
C PHE A 62 -11.20 -7.06 -5.50
N GLY A 63 -12.11 -6.75 -4.56
CA GLY A 63 -11.74 -6.49 -3.17
C GLY A 63 -11.07 -7.68 -2.47
N PRO A 64 -11.64 -8.90 -2.51
CA PRO A 64 -11.02 -10.08 -1.91
C PRO A 64 -9.61 -10.34 -2.44
N GLU A 65 -9.42 -10.21 -3.75
CA GLU A 65 -8.13 -10.39 -4.42
C GLU A 65 -7.10 -9.34 -3.98
N SER A 66 -7.50 -8.07 -3.85
CA SER A 66 -6.64 -7.00 -3.31
C SER A 66 -6.27 -7.22 -1.85
N SER A 67 -7.24 -7.66 -1.04
CA SER A 67 -7.01 -7.99 0.37
C SER A 67 -6.05 -9.17 0.50
N ASP A 68 -6.21 -10.22 -0.31
CA ASP A 68 -5.36 -11.41 -0.28
C ASP A 68 -3.94 -11.11 -0.79
N PHE A 69 -3.80 -10.29 -1.83
CA PHE A 69 -2.50 -9.80 -2.27
C PHE A 69 -1.74 -9.10 -1.14
N ALA A 70 -2.39 -8.20 -0.40
CA ALA A 70 -1.78 -7.54 0.75
C ALA A 70 -1.45 -8.54 1.87
N LYS A 71 -2.35 -9.47 2.19
CA LYS A 71 -2.10 -10.50 3.21
C LYS A 71 -0.86 -11.34 2.89
N GLU A 72 -0.76 -11.83 1.66
CA GLU A 72 0.37 -12.64 1.19
C GLU A 72 1.68 -11.85 1.21
N ALA A 73 1.64 -10.59 0.77
CA ALA A 73 2.82 -9.76 0.64
C ALA A 73 3.31 -9.14 1.95
N LEU A 74 2.44 -8.96 2.95
CA LEU A 74 2.76 -8.17 4.15
C LEU A 74 2.66 -8.95 5.45
N THR A 75 1.79 -9.95 5.61
CA THR A 75 1.58 -10.58 6.92
C THR A 75 2.87 -11.22 7.44
N GLY A 76 3.28 -10.84 8.66
CA GLY A 76 4.51 -11.31 9.30
C GLY A 76 5.80 -10.75 8.71
N GLN A 77 5.73 -9.84 7.73
CA GLN A 77 6.91 -9.25 7.11
C GLN A 77 7.48 -8.10 7.94
N SER A 78 8.81 -7.96 7.86
CA SER A 78 9.52 -6.76 8.32
C SER A 78 9.26 -5.62 7.35
N VAL A 79 8.91 -4.46 7.91
CA VAL A 79 8.59 -3.25 7.15
C VAL A 79 9.22 -2.00 7.75
N THR A 80 9.59 -1.10 6.85
CA THR A 80 9.87 0.30 7.14
C THR A 80 8.66 1.13 6.72
N LEU A 81 8.19 2.00 7.61
CA LEU A 81 7.10 2.94 7.32
C LEU A 81 7.70 4.28 6.91
N GLU A 82 7.34 4.78 5.72
CA GLU A 82 7.75 6.10 5.26
C GLU A 82 6.60 7.09 5.43
N LEU A 83 6.87 8.17 6.15
CA LEU A 83 5.94 9.27 6.40
C LEU A 83 6.05 10.34 5.32
N ASP A 84 4.92 10.93 4.96
CA ASP A 84 4.85 12.05 4.03
C ASP A 84 4.30 13.29 4.73
N ALA A 85 5.19 14.25 5.01
CA ALA A 85 4.82 15.49 5.71
C ALA A 85 3.75 16.30 4.95
N SER A 86 3.58 16.08 3.64
CA SER A 86 2.55 16.74 2.84
C SER A 86 1.14 16.18 3.10
N GLN A 87 1.04 14.96 3.63
CA GLN A 87 -0.22 14.22 3.83
C GLN A 87 -0.72 14.29 5.28
N GLY A 88 0.11 14.81 6.20
CA GLY A 88 -0.13 14.74 7.63
C GLY A 88 0.26 13.38 8.21
N ASN A 89 0.18 13.26 9.53
CA ASN A 89 0.63 12.05 10.24
C ASN A 89 -0.49 11.02 10.40
N GLU A 90 -1.73 11.47 10.63
CA GLU A 90 -2.86 10.60 10.95
C GLU A 90 -4.11 11.06 10.20
N ASP A 91 -4.99 10.11 9.89
CA ASP A 91 -6.32 10.43 9.42
C ASP A 91 -7.30 10.73 10.58
N ARG A 92 -8.55 11.07 10.23
CA ARG A 92 -9.61 11.37 11.20
C ARG A 92 -9.98 10.20 12.13
N TYR A 93 -9.52 8.99 11.83
CA TYR A 93 -9.77 7.78 12.61
C TYR A 93 -8.57 7.42 13.50
N GLY A 94 -7.51 8.23 13.49
CA GLY A 94 -6.29 7.99 14.25
C GLY A 94 -5.39 6.91 13.63
N ARG A 95 -5.56 6.59 12.33
CA ARG A 95 -4.65 5.68 11.63
C ARG A 95 -3.44 6.46 11.15
N LEU A 96 -2.24 5.92 11.37
CA LEU A 96 -1.00 6.48 10.83
C LEU A 96 -1.05 6.46 9.30
N LEU A 97 -0.66 7.57 8.67
CA LEU A 97 -0.53 7.71 7.23
C LEU A 97 0.91 7.42 6.82
N ALA A 98 1.13 6.34 6.06
CA ALA A 98 2.47 5.96 5.62
C ALA A 98 2.48 5.17 4.31
N TYR A 99 3.61 5.22 3.60
CA TYR A 99 3.97 4.21 2.62
C TYR A 99 4.64 3.03 3.32
N VAL A 100 4.49 1.84 2.76
CA VAL A 100 5.02 0.59 3.34
C VAL A 100 6.13 0.05 2.46
N TRP A 101 7.33 -0.02 3.04
CA TRP A 101 8.49 -0.64 2.42
C TRP A 101 8.71 -2.02 3.04
N ARG A 102 8.68 -3.06 2.22
CA ARG A 102 9.06 -4.41 2.67
C ARG A 102 10.58 -4.51 2.71
N GLU A 103 11.09 -5.11 3.77
CA GLU A 103 12.51 -5.33 3.99
C GLU A 103 12.88 -6.77 3.61
N ALA A 104 13.82 -6.92 2.69
CA ALA A 104 14.39 -8.22 2.36
C ALA A 104 15.58 -8.55 3.30
N SER A 105 15.92 -9.83 3.39
CA SER A 105 17.01 -10.34 4.24
C SER A 105 18.39 -9.75 3.90
N ASP A 106 18.58 -9.28 2.67
CA ASP A 106 19.81 -8.64 2.19
C ASP A 106 19.83 -7.12 2.43
N GLY A 107 18.80 -6.58 3.08
CA GLY A 107 18.63 -5.16 3.37
C GLY A 107 18.03 -4.35 2.22
N SER A 108 17.67 -4.97 1.11
CA SER A 108 16.95 -4.26 0.04
C SER A 108 15.52 -3.92 0.45
N LEU A 109 15.03 -2.79 -0.06
CA LEU A 109 13.68 -2.29 0.19
C LEU A 109 12.85 -2.38 -1.08
N SER A 110 11.56 -2.69 -0.95
CA SER A 110 10.59 -2.60 -2.04
C SER A 110 9.31 -1.90 -1.59
N LEU A 111 8.83 -0.96 -2.40
CA LEU A 111 7.65 -0.14 -2.09
C LEU A 111 6.37 -0.91 -2.42
N PHE A 112 5.70 -1.44 -1.39
CA PHE A 112 4.47 -2.22 -1.56
C PHE A 112 3.35 -1.42 -2.23
N ASN A 113 3.22 -0.13 -1.91
CA ASN A 113 2.20 0.74 -2.50
C ASN A 113 2.30 0.78 -4.04
N LEU A 114 3.51 0.87 -4.57
CA LEU A 114 3.76 0.86 -6.01
C LEU A 114 3.49 -0.51 -6.62
N ASP A 115 3.93 -1.58 -5.97
CA ASP A 115 3.68 -2.94 -6.42
C ASP A 115 2.18 -3.26 -6.52
N ALA A 116 1.39 -2.81 -5.53
CA ALA A 116 -0.06 -2.98 -5.52
C ALA A 116 -0.75 -2.28 -6.70
N VAL A 117 -0.33 -1.05 -7.03
CA VAL A 117 -0.87 -0.32 -8.18
C VAL A 117 -0.42 -0.94 -9.50
N ALA A 118 0.87 -1.26 -9.64
CA ALA A 118 1.43 -1.84 -10.86
C ALA A 118 0.83 -3.20 -11.22
N ALA A 119 0.43 -3.98 -10.22
CA ALA A 119 -0.24 -5.26 -10.41
C ALA A 119 -1.78 -5.16 -10.52
N GLY A 120 -2.35 -3.96 -10.41
CA GLY A 120 -3.79 -3.73 -10.53
C GLY A 120 -4.61 -4.15 -9.31
N TYR A 121 -4.00 -4.27 -8.13
CA TYR A 121 -4.71 -4.54 -6.86
C TYR A 121 -5.13 -3.25 -6.14
N ALA A 122 -4.57 -2.11 -6.52
CA ALA A 122 -4.95 -0.81 -5.97
C ALA A 122 -5.05 0.24 -7.09
N ARG A 123 -5.86 1.26 -6.86
CA ARG A 123 -5.87 2.49 -7.66
C ARG A 123 -4.98 3.54 -6.98
N GLU A 124 -4.40 4.43 -7.78
CA GLU A 124 -3.83 5.66 -7.22
C GLU A 124 -4.93 6.46 -6.52
N ARG A 125 -4.62 6.97 -5.32
CA ARG A 125 -5.50 7.90 -4.62
C ARG A 125 -4.71 9.02 -3.97
N GLN A 126 -4.94 10.23 -4.47
CA GLN A 126 -4.51 11.45 -3.80
C GLN A 126 -5.48 11.86 -2.67
N TYR A 127 -4.92 12.17 -1.50
CA TYR A 127 -5.64 12.84 -0.41
C TYR A 127 -5.34 14.35 -0.46
N GLY A 128 -6.38 15.18 -0.55
CA GLY A 128 -6.24 16.65 -0.61
C GLY A 128 -5.63 17.17 -1.91
N SER A 129 -5.22 18.45 -1.91
CA SER A 129 -4.71 19.15 -3.12
C SER A 129 -3.18 19.19 -3.23
N THR A 130 -2.45 18.73 -2.22
CA THR A 130 -0.98 18.77 -2.19
C THR A 130 -0.41 17.52 -2.85
N PRO A 131 0.49 17.65 -3.85
CA PRO A 131 1.18 16.50 -4.41
C PRO A 131 2.01 15.78 -3.34
N TYR A 132 1.93 14.45 -3.33
CA TYR A 132 2.63 13.58 -2.40
C TYR A 132 3.87 12.94 -3.04
N ALA A 133 4.76 12.37 -2.23
CA ALA A 133 6.13 11.98 -2.62
C ALA A 133 6.21 11.00 -3.81
N TRP A 134 5.25 10.09 -3.95
CA TRP A 134 5.23 9.00 -4.94
C TRP A 134 4.21 9.18 -6.07
N LYS A 135 3.64 10.37 -6.23
CA LYS A 135 2.52 10.58 -7.16
C LYS A 135 2.85 10.21 -8.60
N ALA A 136 3.99 10.65 -9.11
CA ALA A 136 4.36 10.41 -10.49
C ALA A 136 4.53 8.90 -10.78
N GLU A 137 5.15 8.16 -9.86
CA GLU A 137 5.36 6.73 -9.99
C GLU A 137 4.05 5.94 -9.88
N LEU A 138 3.16 6.30 -8.94
CA LEU A 138 1.85 5.65 -8.79
C LEU A 138 0.93 5.95 -9.98
N ASP A 139 0.88 7.19 -10.46
CA ASP A 139 0.09 7.57 -11.63
C ASP A 139 0.54 6.78 -12.87
N GLN A 140 1.86 6.69 -13.09
CA GLN A 140 2.42 5.94 -14.22
C GLN A 140 2.09 4.45 -14.11
N ALA A 141 2.33 3.84 -12.95
CA ALA A 141 2.04 2.43 -12.73
C ALA A 141 0.56 2.10 -12.92
N GLY A 142 -0.34 2.99 -12.47
CA GLY A 142 -1.78 2.84 -12.65
C GLY A 142 -2.19 2.87 -14.12
N GLN A 143 -1.63 3.79 -14.91
CA GLN A 143 -1.87 3.86 -16.36
C GLN A 143 -1.37 2.61 -17.08
N GLU A 144 -0.20 2.10 -16.73
CA GLU A 144 0.37 0.89 -17.32
C GLU A 144 -0.47 -0.35 -16.98
N ALA A 145 -0.88 -0.50 -15.71
CA ALA A 145 -1.75 -1.59 -15.27
C ALA A 145 -3.12 -1.55 -15.96
N GLN A 146 -3.69 -0.35 -16.13
CA GLN A 146 -4.95 -0.16 -16.84
C GLN A 146 -4.83 -0.52 -18.32
N ALA A 147 -3.80 -0.02 -19.00
CA ALA A 147 -3.56 -0.31 -20.42
C ALA A 147 -3.32 -1.81 -20.67
N ALA A 148 -2.72 -2.51 -19.71
CA ALA A 148 -2.47 -3.96 -19.76
C ALA A 148 -3.67 -4.81 -19.30
N GLY A 149 -4.72 -4.20 -18.73
CA GLY A 149 -5.86 -4.92 -18.16
C GLY A 149 -5.49 -5.78 -16.96
N PHE A 150 -4.53 -5.34 -16.13
CA PHE A 150 -4.10 -6.08 -14.95
C PHE A 150 -5.08 -5.92 -13.78
N GLY A 151 -5.22 -6.99 -13.00
CA GLY A 151 -6.03 -7.00 -11.79
C GLY A 151 -7.45 -6.46 -12.02
N LEU A 152 -7.84 -5.48 -11.21
CA LEU A 152 -9.15 -4.85 -11.25
C LEU A 152 -9.50 -4.27 -12.64
N TRP A 153 -8.50 -3.84 -13.42
CA TRP A 153 -8.72 -3.20 -14.72
C TRP A 153 -9.22 -4.17 -15.79
N GLY A 154 -8.80 -5.43 -15.74
CA GLY A 154 -9.28 -6.47 -16.66
C GLY A 154 -10.41 -7.32 -16.09
N ALA A 155 -10.57 -7.34 -14.77
CA ALA A 155 -11.60 -8.13 -14.10
C ALA A 155 -12.94 -7.37 -13.96
N CYS A 156 -12.90 -6.04 -13.84
CA CYS A 156 -14.05 -5.24 -13.46
C CYS A 156 -14.40 -4.11 -14.44
N GLU A 157 -13.49 -3.72 -15.34
CA GLU A 157 -13.63 -2.55 -16.24
C GLU A 157 -13.58 -2.90 -17.73
#